data_AF-A0A7Y7ZD89-F1
#
_entry.id   AF-A0A7Y7ZD89-F1
#
_cell.length_a   1.000
_cell.length_b   1.000
_cell.length_c   1.000
_cell.angle_alpha   90.00
_cell.angle_beta   90.00
_cell.angle_gamma   90.00
#
_symmetry.space_group_name_H-M   'P 1'
#
loop_
_entity.id
_entity.type
_entity.pdbx_description
1 polymer ?
#
loop_
_entity_poly.entity_id
_entity_poly.type
_entity_poly.pdbx_seq_one_letter_code
_entity_poly.pdbx_strand_id
1 'polypeptide(L)'
;MRSLFAATAIATMLGGCAAPPTVGEATPAPSERVLAYQTEDHGKDARVTVLRESAFAAGQCYFGVYVDGVLSARLDNNEKANFFLKPGRHLIGVGSDPQGGGNCSGNSGYRREVATWVQVGEKQTFRIAFQPMLDIRPSSY
;
A
#
# COMPACT_ATOMS: atom_id res chain seq x y z
N MET A 1 -16.27 -25.45 -55.13
CA MET A 1 -17.01 -24.77 -54.05
C MET A 1 -16.05 -24.68 -52.87
N ARG A 2 -15.12 -23.72 -52.81
CA ARG A 2 -15.28 -22.30 -52.45
C ARG A 2 -16.06 -22.11 -51.14
N SER A 3 -15.34 -21.61 -50.12
CA SER A 3 -15.81 -20.78 -48.98
C SER A 3 -16.73 -21.48 -47.94
N LEU A 4 -16.54 -21.46 -46.62
CA LEU A 4 -15.69 -20.73 -45.69
C LEU A 4 -15.48 -21.61 -44.44
N PHE A 5 -14.23 -21.93 -44.07
CA PHE A 5 -13.87 -22.41 -42.72
C PHE A 5 -12.80 -21.47 -42.17
N ALA A 6 -13.19 -20.22 -41.89
CA ALA A 6 -12.29 -19.22 -41.32
C ALA A 6 -13.11 -18.17 -40.57
N ALA A 7 -13.74 -18.55 -39.46
CA ALA A 7 -14.47 -17.60 -38.63
C ALA A 7 -14.64 -18.09 -37.17
N THR A 8 -13.57 -18.59 -36.55
CA THR A 8 -13.64 -18.85 -35.10
C THR A 8 -12.25 -18.77 -34.50
N ALA A 9 -12.00 -17.67 -33.76
CA ALA A 9 -10.99 -17.48 -32.71
C ALA A 9 -10.31 -16.09 -32.77
N ILE A 10 -11.10 -15.02 -32.76
CA ILE A 10 -10.63 -13.70 -32.30
C ILE A 10 -11.65 -13.22 -31.27
N ALA A 11 -11.72 -13.92 -30.15
CA ALA A 11 -12.52 -13.50 -29.01
C ALA A 11 -11.58 -13.39 -27.81
N THR A 12 -11.52 -12.16 -27.28
CA THR A 12 -11.16 -11.80 -25.91
C THR A 12 -9.71 -11.98 -25.47
N MET A 13 -8.83 -11.10 -25.97
CA MET A 13 -7.74 -10.56 -25.14
C MET A 13 -8.08 -9.11 -24.75
N LEU A 14 -9.23 -8.89 -24.10
CA LEU A 14 -9.40 -7.68 -23.30
C LEU A 14 -8.76 -7.97 -21.95
N GLY A 15 -7.44 -7.82 -21.87
CA GLY A 15 -6.74 -7.72 -20.59
C GLY A 15 -7.28 -6.49 -19.86
N GLY A 16 -8.27 -6.69 -19.00
CA GLY A 16 -8.80 -5.63 -18.15
C GLY A 16 -7.67 -5.10 -17.28
N CYS A 17 -7.39 -3.80 -17.39
CA CYS A 17 -6.55 -3.12 -16.42
C CYS A 17 -7.28 -3.24 -15.07
N ALA A 18 -6.80 -4.08 -14.17
CA ALA A 18 -7.39 -4.23 -12.86
C ALA A 18 -7.24 -2.89 -12.13
N ALA A 19 -8.35 -2.25 -11.80
CA ALA A 19 -8.33 -1.02 -11.00
C ALA A 19 -7.73 -1.33 -9.61
N PRO A 20 -6.93 -0.41 -9.03
CA PRO A 20 -6.44 -0.59 -7.67
C PRO A 20 -7.63 -0.62 -6.68
N PRO A 21 -7.53 -1.37 -5.57
CA PRO A 21 -8.62 -1.46 -4.61
C PRO A 21 -8.87 -0.12 -3.93
N THR A 22 -10.12 0.16 -3.58
CA THR A 22 -10.47 1.25 -2.66
C THR A 22 -10.02 0.93 -1.23
N VAL A 23 -10.00 1.94 -0.37
CA VAL A 23 -9.75 1.71 1.07
C VAL A 23 -10.78 0.76 1.69
N GLY A 24 -12.03 0.74 1.18
CA GLY A 24 -13.08 -0.16 1.64
C GLY A 24 -12.82 -1.63 1.27
N GLU A 25 -12.35 -1.87 0.05
CA GLU A 25 -12.09 -3.20 -0.50
C GLU A 25 -10.79 -3.82 0.00
N ALA A 26 -9.81 -3.00 0.36
CA ALA A 26 -8.53 -3.47 0.87
C ALA A 26 -8.67 -4.22 2.20
N THR A 27 -8.00 -5.37 2.30
CA THR A 27 -8.01 -6.23 3.48
C THR A 27 -7.18 -5.60 4.59
N PRO A 28 -7.63 -5.55 5.85
CA PRO A 28 -6.77 -5.15 6.95
C PRO A 28 -5.57 -6.09 7.08
N ALA A 29 -4.37 -5.54 7.24
CA ALA A 29 -3.21 -6.34 7.57
C ALA A 29 -3.44 -7.07 8.92
N PRO A 30 -3.00 -8.32 9.05
CA PRO A 30 -3.01 -9.06 10.31
C PRO A 30 -2.30 -8.31 11.44
N SER A 31 -2.80 -8.46 12.67
CA SER A 31 -2.34 -7.68 13.82
C SER A 31 -0.85 -7.85 14.13
N GLU A 32 -0.29 -9.04 13.88
CA GLU A 32 1.12 -9.34 14.07
C GLU A 32 2.04 -8.59 13.08
N ARG A 33 1.48 -7.98 12.03
CA ARG A 33 2.19 -7.18 11.04
C ARG A 33 1.93 -5.68 11.17
N VAL A 34 1.12 -5.24 12.13
CA VAL A 34 0.94 -3.82 12.45
C VAL A 34 1.58 -3.53 13.80
N LEU A 35 2.73 -2.87 13.74
CA LEU A 35 3.76 -2.92 14.77
C LEU A 35 3.77 -1.69 15.67
N ALA A 36 3.20 -0.57 15.23
CA ALA A 36 3.19 0.69 15.98
C ALA A 36 1.94 1.52 15.68
N TYR A 37 1.64 2.48 16.57
CA TYR A 37 0.57 3.49 16.43
C TYR A 37 -0.87 2.94 16.38
N GLN A 38 -1.15 1.85 17.12
CA GLN A 38 -2.48 1.22 17.16
C GLN A 38 -3.37 1.69 18.31
N THR A 39 -2.82 2.46 19.26
CA THR A 39 -3.57 3.01 20.38
C THR A 39 -3.98 4.43 20.07
N GLU A 40 -5.29 4.69 20.04
CA GLU A 40 -5.88 6.01 19.84
C GLU A 40 -6.07 6.73 21.19
N ASP A 41 -5.65 8.00 21.30
CA ASP A 41 -5.98 8.87 22.44
C ASP A 41 -7.38 9.49 22.27
N HIS A 42 -8.42 8.67 22.33
CA HIS A 42 -9.83 9.10 22.43
C HIS A 42 -10.24 10.26 21.49
N GLY A 43 -9.86 10.19 20.21
CA GLY A 43 -10.19 11.22 19.22
C GLY A 43 -9.31 12.48 19.25
N LYS A 44 -8.20 12.48 20.01
CA LYS A 44 -7.15 13.52 19.93
C LYS A 44 -6.15 13.29 18.81
N ASP A 45 -6.14 12.09 18.24
CA ASP A 45 -5.24 11.70 17.17
C ASP A 45 -5.90 11.84 15.80
N ALA A 46 -5.06 11.95 14.77
CA ALA A 46 -5.43 11.74 13.39
C ALA A 46 -5.33 10.26 13.05
N ARG A 47 -6.12 9.80 12.07
CA ARG A 47 -6.01 8.45 11.52
C ARG A 47 -5.41 8.49 10.12
N VAL A 48 -4.20 7.98 9.99
CA VAL A 48 -3.53 7.79 8.71
C VAL A 48 -3.70 6.36 8.25
N THR A 49 -4.27 6.15 7.07
CA THR A 49 -4.42 4.84 6.44
C THR A 49 -3.37 4.68 5.36
N VAL A 50 -2.60 3.60 5.36
CA VAL A 50 -1.68 3.26 4.28
C VAL A 50 -2.15 1.97 3.62
N LEU A 51 -2.29 1.99 2.31
CA LEU A 51 -2.75 0.87 1.48
C LEU A 51 -1.68 0.53 0.44
N ARG A 52 -1.39 -0.76 0.26
CA ARG A 52 -0.55 -1.23 -0.84
C ARG A 52 -1.39 -1.64 -2.04
N GLU A 53 -1.19 -0.95 -3.15
CA GLU A 53 -1.81 -1.32 -4.43
C GLU A 53 -1.16 -2.59 -4.99
N SER A 54 -1.97 -3.48 -5.55
CA SER A 54 -1.45 -4.67 -6.22
C SER A 54 -0.63 -4.29 -7.45
N ALA A 55 0.64 -4.68 -7.47
CA ALA A 55 1.45 -4.68 -8.67
C ALA A 55 1.56 -6.11 -9.23
N PHE A 56 1.38 -6.25 -10.55
CA PHE A 56 1.57 -7.52 -11.24
C PHE A 56 3.02 -8.00 -11.02
N ALA A 57 3.19 -9.22 -10.51
CA ALA A 57 4.46 -9.91 -10.23
C ALA A 57 5.27 -9.51 -8.96
N ALA A 58 4.71 -8.77 -8.00
CA ALA A 58 5.31 -8.69 -6.66
C ALA A 58 4.91 -9.92 -5.83
N GLY A 59 5.57 -11.07 -6.06
CA GLY A 59 5.35 -12.29 -5.28
C GLY A 59 5.70 -12.13 -3.80
N GLN A 60 5.00 -12.87 -2.93
CA GLN A 60 5.31 -13.29 -1.54
C GLN A 60 6.24 -12.40 -0.68
N CYS A 61 6.19 -11.07 -0.81
CA CYS A 61 7.03 -10.15 -0.07
C CYS A 61 6.18 -8.99 0.44
N TYR A 62 6.45 -8.53 1.66
CA TYR A 62 5.79 -7.34 2.21
C TYR A 62 6.60 -6.08 1.93
N PHE A 63 5.91 -4.95 1.85
CA PHE A 63 6.56 -3.64 1.94
C PHE A 63 6.45 -3.12 3.37
N GLY A 64 7.56 -2.60 3.87
CA GLY A 64 7.62 -1.93 5.15
C GLY A 64 6.99 -0.54 5.03
N VAL A 65 6.00 -0.26 5.87
CA VAL A 65 5.45 1.07 6.09
C VAL A 65 6.17 1.70 7.25
N TYR A 66 6.64 2.93 7.05
CA TYR A 66 7.38 3.67 8.05
C TYR A 66 6.64 4.95 8.44
N VAL A 67 6.52 5.21 9.74
CA VAL A 67 6.06 6.51 10.26
C VAL A 67 7.23 7.11 11.03
N ASP A 68 7.69 8.29 10.61
CA ASP A 68 8.86 8.97 11.20
C ASP A 68 10.09 8.05 11.33
N GLY A 69 10.30 7.20 10.32
CA GLY A 69 11.41 6.25 10.26
C GLY A 69 11.24 4.97 11.11
N VAL A 70 10.15 4.84 11.87
CA VAL A 70 9.80 3.63 12.64
C VAL A 70 9.05 2.66 11.74
N LEU A 71 9.44 1.38 11.70
CA LEU A 71 8.68 0.35 10.99
C LEU A 71 7.34 0.12 11.69
N SER A 72 6.26 0.59 11.07
CA SER A 72 4.92 0.62 11.67
C SER A 72 4.00 -0.46 11.13
N ALA A 73 4.19 -0.92 9.90
CA ALA A 73 3.47 -2.07 9.38
C ALA A 73 4.24 -2.80 8.27
N ARG A 74 3.80 -4.02 7.97
CA ARG A 74 4.29 -4.84 6.85
C ARG A 74 3.08 -5.25 6.01
N LEU A 75 2.96 -4.66 4.81
CA LEU A 75 1.77 -4.82 3.96
C LEU A 75 2.02 -5.74 2.77
N ASP A 76 1.12 -6.70 2.59
CA ASP A 76 0.98 -7.48 1.36
C ASP A 76 0.15 -6.72 0.30
N ASN A 77 0.06 -7.28 -0.90
CA ASN A 77 -0.76 -6.75 -1.98
C ASN A 77 -2.22 -6.61 -1.51
N ASN A 78 -2.81 -5.45 -1.81
CA ASN A 78 -4.19 -5.10 -1.46
C ASN A 78 -4.49 -5.06 0.05
N GLU A 79 -3.45 -4.97 0.90
CA GLU A 79 -3.62 -4.78 2.34
C GLU A 79 -3.54 -3.31 2.76
N LYS A 80 -4.22 -2.99 3.86
CA LYS A 80 -4.16 -1.69 4.53
C LYS A 80 -3.78 -1.79 6.00
N ALA A 81 -3.15 -0.75 6.52
CA ALA A 81 -2.99 -0.49 7.95
C ALA A 81 -3.47 0.92 8.30
N ASN A 82 -3.99 1.09 9.52
CA ASN A 82 -4.33 2.39 10.09
C ASN A 82 -3.33 2.72 11.19
N PHE A 83 -2.97 3.98 11.32
CA PHE A 83 -2.08 4.51 12.36
C PHE A 83 -2.72 5.72 13.00
N PHE A 84 -2.73 5.76 14.33
CA PHE A 84 -3.17 6.90 15.13
C PHE A 84 -1.98 7.79 15.45
N LEU A 85 -1.95 8.97 14.83
CA LEU A 85 -0.84 9.91 14.93
C LEU A 85 -1.28 11.17 15.65
N LYS A 86 -0.40 11.71 16.49
CA LYS A 86 -0.65 13.00 17.14
C LYS A 86 -0.75 14.10 16.09
N PRO A 87 -1.46 15.20 16.35
CA PRO A 87 -1.46 16.35 15.46
C PRO A 87 -0.05 16.90 15.26
N GLY A 88 0.30 17.23 14.02
CA GLY A 88 1.63 17.72 13.69
C GLY A 88 2.14 17.23 12.34
N ARG A 89 3.45 17.44 12.12
CA ARG A 89 4.15 17.01 10.92
C ARG A 89 4.66 15.58 11.10
N HIS A 90 4.37 14.71 10.14
CA HIS A 90 4.86 13.34 10.08
C HIS A 90 5.45 13.02 8.71
N LEU A 91 6.39 12.09 8.68
CA LEU A 91 6.88 11.45 7.46
C LEU A 91 6.20 10.09 7.31
N ILE A 92 5.49 9.90 6.21
CA ILE A 92 4.89 8.60 5.84
C ILE A 92 5.73 8.00 4.73
N GLY A 93 6.25 6.80 5.00
CA GLY A 93 7.28 6.18 4.21
C GLY A 93 6.96 4.75 3.77
N VAL A 94 7.59 4.34 2.69
CA VAL A 94 7.64 2.96 2.22
C VAL A 94 9.07 2.53 1.90
N GLY A 95 9.40 1.29 2.22
CA GLY A 95 10.69 0.69 1.88
C GLY A 95 10.70 -0.82 2.01
N SER A 96 11.90 -1.39 2.02
CA SER A 96 12.10 -2.82 2.29
C SER A 96 11.51 -3.23 3.64
N ASP A 97 11.08 -4.48 3.74
CA ASP A 97 10.66 -5.11 4.98
C ASP A 97 11.85 -5.84 5.65
N PRO A 98 12.47 -5.29 6.71
CA PRO A 98 13.63 -5.90 7.35
C PRO A 98 13.28 -7.19 8.10
N GLN A 99 11.99 -7.47 8.34
CA GLN A 99 11.51 -8.71 8.96
C GLN A 99 11.00 -9.71 7.92
N GLY A 100 11.04 -9.35 6.63
CA GLY A 100 10.55 -10.15 5.51
C GLY A 100 11.62 -11.06 4.92
N GLY A 101 11.20 -11.92 3.99
CA GLY A 101 12.09 -12.71 3.16
C GLY A 101 12.06 -12.26 1.69
N GLY A 102 12.99 -12.81 0.89
CA GLY A 102 12.99 -12.64 -0.57
C GLY A 102 13.47 -11.27 -1.05
N ASN A 103 13.04 -10.87 -2.24
CA ASN A 103 13.56 -9.69 -2.94
C ASN A 103 13.24 -8.35 -2.27
N CYS A 104 12.35 -8.31 -1.28
CA CYS A 104 11.93 -7.10 -0.58
C CYS A 104 12.53 -6.99 0.83
N SER A 105 13.36 -7.96 1.25
CA SER A 105 14.10 -7.95 2.52
C SER A 105 15.47 -7.26 2.43
N GLY A 106 15.76 -6.61 1.29
CA GLY A 106 17.05 -5.94 1.07
C GLY A 106 17.25 -4.80 2.05
N ASN A 107 18.31 -4.86 2.86
CA ASN A 107 18.66 -3.82 3.85
C ASN A 107 19.33 -2.60 3.20
N SER A 108 18.74 -2.08 2.12
CA SER A 108 19.29 -0.92 1.39
C SER A 108 19.21 0.38 2.19
N GLY A 109 18.49 0.40 3.32
CA GLY A 109 18.18 1.61 4.10
C GLY A 109 17.31 2.63 3.36
N TYR A 110 17.14 2.46 2.04
CA TYR A 110 16.39 3.37 1.19
C TYR A 110 14.90 3.30 1.51
N ARG A 111 14.33 4.48 1.75
CA ARG A 111 12.90 4.67 1.98
C ARG A 111 12.43 5.84 1.12
N ARG A 112 11.29 5.66 0.47
CA ARG A 112 10.57 6.76 -0.15
C ARG A 112 9.61 7.33 0.89
N GLU A 113 9.77 8.60 1.22
CA GLU A 113 8.94 9.27 2.24
C GLU A 113 8.28 10.53 1.70
N VAL A 114 7.08 10.82 2.21
CA VAL A 114 6.34 12.05 1.97
C VAL A 114 5.99 12.69 3.31
N ALA A 115 6.25 13.99 3.43
CA ALA A 115 5.84 14.76 4.58
C ALA A 115 4.34 15.10 4.49
N THR A 116 3.64 14.98 5.60
CA THR A 116 2.26 15.44 5.76
C THR A 116 2.07 16.15 7.08
N TRP A 117 1.01 16.96 7.15
CA TRP A 117 0.51 17.51 8.40
C TRP A 117 -0.85 16.93 8.67
N VAL A 118 -1.09 16.56 9.92
CA VAL A 118 -2.37 16.01 10.37
C VAL A 118 -2.92 16.81 11.55
N GLN A 119 -4.24 16.98 11.58
CA GLN A 119 -4.98 17.63 12.65
C GLN A 119 -5.79 16.62 13.47
N VAL A 120 -6.26 17.04 14.64
CA VAL A 120 -7.13 16.24 15.51
C VAL A 120 -8.35 15.74 14.72
N GLY A 121 -8.58 14.43 14.74
CA GLY A 121 -9.72 13.80 14.05
C GLY A 121 -9.60 13.72 12.52
N GLU A 122 -8.49 14.19 11.95
CA GLU A 122 -8.27 14.12 10.51
C GLU A 122 -8.08 12.69 10.05
N LYS A 123 -8.57 12.38 8.84
CA LYS A 123 -8.40 11.09 8.18
C LYS A 123 -7.65 11.32 6.87
N GLN A 124 -6.44 10.77 6.78
CA GLN A 124 -5.64 10.82 5.56
C GLN A 124 -5.37 9.42 5.05
N THR A 125 -5.29 9.27 3.74
CA THR A 125 -4.95 8.00 3.08
C THR A 125 -3.70 8.18 2.24
N PHE A 126 -2.82 7.19 2.30
CA PHE A 126 -1.66 7.06 1.43
C PHE A 126 -1.70 5.72 0.71
N ARG A 127 -1.22 5.71 -0.53
CA ARG A 127 -1.17 4.52 -1.37
C ARG A 127 0.27 4.24 -1.76
N ILE A 128 0.68 3.00 -1.59
CA ILE A 128 1.95 2.47 -2.07
C ILE A 128 1.71 1.91 -3.46
N ALA A 129 2.46 2.41 -4.43
CA ALA A 129 2.45 1.93 -5.80
C ALA A 129 3.87 1.55 -6.23
N PHE A 130 3.97 0.59 -7.16
CA PHE A 130 5.26 0.12 -7.68
C PHE A 130 5.29 0.19 -9.21
N GLN A 131 5.22 1.41 -9.76
CA GLN A 131 5.25 1.65 -11.22
C GLN A 131 5.81 3.06 -11.53
N PRO A 132 6.98 3.21 -12.18
CA PRO A 132 8.02 2.21 -12.52
C PRO A 132 8.96 1.88 -11.34
N MET A 133 8.82 2.59 -10.22
CA MET A 133 9.63 2.44 -9.00
C MET A 133 8.71 2.46 -7.77
N LEU A 134 9.24 2.06 -6.62
CA LEU A 134 8.52 2.13 -5.35
C LEU A 134 8.20 3.57 -4.98
N ASP A 135 6.92 3.86 -4.79
CA ASP A 135 6.44 5.19 -4.41
C ASP A 135 5.31 5.12 -3.38
N ILE A 136 5.13 6.22 -2.65
CA ILE A 136 4.02 6.42 -1.72
C ILE A 136 3.42 7.81 -1.93
N ARG A 137 2.09 7.89 -2.05
CA ARG A 137 1.39 9.12 -2.41
C ARG A 137 0.12 9.32 -1.58
N PRO A 138 -0.24 10.55 -1.20
CA PRO A 138 -1.56 10.85 -0.67
C PRO A 138 -2.66 10.46 -1.66
N SER A 139 -3.81 10.00 -1.15
CA SER A 139 -4.98 9.63 -1.95
C SER A 139 -6.28 10.10 -1.31
N SER A 140 -7.25 10.46 -2.15
CA SER A 140 -8.64 10.76 -1.78
C SER A 140 -9.62 9.63 -2.09
N TYR A 141 -9.18 8.58 -2.80
CA TYR A 141 -9.97 7.41 -3.18
C TYR A 141 -9.35 6.11 -2.64
#